data_AF-A0A560X853-F1
#
_entry.id   AF-A0A560X853-F1
#
_cell.length_a   1.000
_cell.length_b   1.000
_cell.length_c   1.000
_cell.angle_alpha   90.00
_cell.angle_beta   90.00
_cell.angle_gamma   90.00
#
_symmetry.space_group_name_H-M   'P 1'
#
loop_
_entity.id
_entity.type
_entity.pdbx_description
1 polymer ?
#
loop_
_entity_poly.entity_id
_entity_poly.type
_entity_poly.pdbx_seq_one_letter_code
_entity_poly.pdbx_strand_id
1 'polypeptide(L)'
;MHRILSLTGALALTACATTAPPPVAAGPCNHDALAGFTGQKASAETGAALLAASGARTLRWGGPGMAMTMDFRPDRLTVSYDEAMTITSARCG
;
A
#
# COMPACT_ATOMS: atom_id res chain seq x y z
N MET A 1 -15.33 49.44 38.39
CA MET A 1 -14.69 48.20 38.87
C MET A 1 -15.51 47.01 38.37
N HIS A 2 -15.14 46.43 37.23
CA HIS A 2 -15.75 45.20 36.74
C HIS A 2 -14.61 44.26 36.30
N ARG A 3 -14.22 43.38 37.22
CA ARG A 3 -13.52 42.12 36.92
C ARG A 3 -14.52 41.20 36.21
N ILE A 4 -14.03 40.20 35.47
CA ILE A 4 -14.71 39.04 34.82
C ILE A 4 -14.35 39.05 33.32
N LEU A 5 -13.87 37.99 32.66
CA LEU A 5 -13.42 36.66 33.03
C LEU A 5 -12.83 36.08 31.74
N SER A 6 -11.57 35.64 31.76
CA SER A 6 -10.92 34.94 30.66
C SER A 6 -11.64 33.62 30.38
N LEU A 7 -12.06 33.37 29.14
CA LEU A 7 -12.52 32.05 28.70
C LEU A 7 -11.66 31.57 27.53
N THR A 8 -10.53 30.98 27.89
CA THR A 8 -9.62 30.26 27.00
C THR A 8 -10.31 28.96 26.58
N GLY A 9 -10.95 28.95 25.40
CA GLY A 9 -11.53 27.75 24.80
C GLY A 9 -10.51 27.05 23.89
N ALA A 10 -9.66 26.21 24.47
CA ALA A 10 -8.78 25.34 23.70
C ALA A 10 -9.58 24.18 23.10
N LEU A 11 -9.90 24.26 21.80
CA LEU A 11 -10.34 23.09 21.03
C LEU A 11 -9.12 22.18 20.81
N ALA A 12 -9.00 21.14 21.62
CA ALA A 12 -8.07 20.04 21.38
C ALA A 12 -8.57 19.21 20.19
N LEU A 13 -7.95 19.36 19.02
CA LEU A 13 -8.10 18.41 17.92
C LEU A 13 -7.28 17.15 18.25
N THR A 14 -7.90 16.15 18.87
CA THR A 14 -7.32 14.80 19.01
C THR A 14 -7.90 13.87 17.95
N ALA A 15 -7.21 13.73 16.83
CA ALA A 15 -7.41 12.60 15.92
C ALA A 15 -6.12 12.33 15.10
N CYS A 16 -5.15 11.67 15.73
CA CYS A 16 -4.17 10.89 14.98
C CYS A 16 -4.41 9.42 15.32
N ALA A 17 -5.29 8.77 14.55
CA ALA A 17 -5.42 7.33 14.60
C ALA A 17 -4.28 6.74 13.76
N THR A 18 -3.21 6.32 14.43
CA THR A 18 -2.13 5.54 13.80
C THR A 18 -2.65 4.13 13.54
N THR A 19 -3.03 3.82 12.31
CA THR A 19 -3.23 2.44 11.87
C THR A 19 -1.87 1.73 11.94
N ALA A 20 -1.76 0.68 12.75
CA ALA A 20 -0.52 -0.10 12.85
C ALA A 20 -0.14 -0.63 11.45
N PRO A 21 1.12 -0.46 11.02
CA PRO A 21 1.53 -0.99 9.73
C PRO A 21 1.39 -2.53 9.75
N PRO A 22 0.92 -3.14 8.66
CA PRO A 22 0.83 -4.59 8.56
C PRO A 22 2.20 -5.23 8.82
N PRO A 23 2.24 -6.46 9.35
CA PRO A 23 3.50 -7.15 9.62
C PRO A 23 4.35 -7.20 8.35
N VAL A 24 5.58 -6.68 8.45
CA VAL A 24 6.53 -6.70 7.34
C VAL A 24 6.99 -8.13 7.13
N ALA A 25 6.59 -8.74 6.02
CA ALA A 25 7.18 -9.99 5.62
C ALA A 25 8.66 -9.74 5.28
N ALA A 26 9.54 -10.49 5.94
CA ALA A 26 10.99 -10.35 5.84
C ALA A 26 11.54 -11.54 5.05
N GLY A 27 11.38 -11.51 3.73
CA GLY A 27 11.94 -12.51 2.82
C GLY A 27 12.17 -11.96 1.42
N PRO A 28 12.98 -12.63 0.58
CA PRO A 28 12.97 -12.35 -0.85
C PRO A 28 11.56 -12.56 -1.38
N CYS A 29 11.11 -11.64 -2.25
CA CYS A 29 9.78 -11.73 -2.84
C CYS A 29 9.59 -13.11 -3.53
N ASN A 30 8.53 -13.81 -3.15
CA ASN A 30 8.14 -15.12 -3.69
C ASN A 30 7.18 -14.93 -4.87
N HIS A 31 7.62 -15.36 -6.06
CA HIS A 31 6.84 -15.23 -7.28
C HIS A 31 5.73 -16.29 -7.39
N ASP A 32 5.96 -17.51 -6.91
CA ASP A 32 5.02 -18.63 -7.08
C ASP A 32 3.68 -18.38 -6.37
N ALA A 33 3.69 -17.56 -5.31
CA ALA A 33 2.50 -17.17 -4.57
C ALA A 33 1.58 -16.18 -5.31
N LEU A 34 1.97 -15.68 -6.48
CA LEU A 34 1.31 -14.56 -7.16
C LEU A 34 0.33 -14.97 -8.28
N ALA A 35 0.41 -16.21 -8.77
CA ALA A 35 -0.32 -16.65 -9.96
C ALA A 35 -1.85 -16.52 -9.83
N GLY A 36 -2.40 -16.66 -8.62
CA GLY A 36 -3.84 -16.60 -8.35
C GLY A 36 -4.44 -15.18 -8.35
N PHE A 37 -3.63 -14.14 -8.46
CA PHE A 37 -4.09 -12.75 -8.37
C PHE A 37 -4.40 -12.10 -9.72
N THR A 38 -3.90 -12.68 -10.82
CA THR A 38 -4.22 -12.19 -12.17
C THR A 38 -5.73 -12.31 -12.43
N GLY A 39 -6.33 -11.27 -13.00
CA GLY A 39 -7.78 -11.19 -13.21
C GLY A 39 -8.57 -10.64 -12.02
N GLN A 40 -7.96 -10.48 -10.85
CA GLN A 40 -8.61 -9.82 -9.71
C GLN A 40 -8.58 -8.30 -9.85
N LYS A 41 -9.44 -7.60 -9.09
CA LYS A 41 -9.39 -6.14 -9.03
C LYS A 41 -8.22 -5.64 -8.19
N ALA A 42 -7.48 -4.69 -8.73
CA ALA A 42 -6.51 -3.89 -8.00
C ALA A 42 -7.27 -3.02 -6.99
N SER A 43 -7.04 -3.28 -5.71
CA SER A 43 -7.59 -2.53 -4.59
C SER A 43 -6.60 -2.54 -3.43
N ALA A 44 -6.89 -1.78 -2.37
CA ALA A 44 -6.06 -1.79 -1.17
C ALA A 44 -6.02 -3.18 -0.52
N GLU A 45 -7.16 -3.87 -0.49
CA GLU A 45 -7.32 -5.20 0.08
C GLU A 45 -6.51 -6.23 -0.72
N THR A 46 -6.67 -6.25 -2.04
CA THR A 46 -5.90 -7.16 -2.91
C THR A 46 -4.41 -6.85 -2.85
N GLY A 47 -4.03 -5.57 -2.77
CA GLY A 47 -2.63 -5.15 -2.60
C GLY A 47 -2.00 -5.62 -1.29
N ALA A 48 -2.74 -5.56 -0.18
CA ALA A 48 -2.29 -6.09 1.10
C ALA A 48 -2.13 -7.63 1.05
N ALA A 49 -3.07 -8.33 0.41
CA ALA A 49 -2.98 -9.78 0.21
C ALA A 49 -1.77 -10.17 -0.66
N LEU A 50 -1.52 -9.45 -1.76
CA LEU A 50 -0.36 -9.61 -2.63
C LEU A 50 0.97 -9.40 -1.88
N LEU A 51 1.03 -8.34 -1.06
CA LEU A 51 2.22 -8.04 -0.26
C LEU A 51 2.49 -9.14 0.78
N ALA A 52 1.43 -9.61 1.46
CA ALA A 52 1.54 -10.72 2.42
C ALA A 52 1.93 -12.05 1.74
N ALA A 53 1.32 -12.37 0.60
CA ALA A 53 1.57 -13.62 -0.13
C ALA A 53 2.98 -13.67 -0.73
N SER A 54 3.44 -12.56 -1.33
CA SER A 54 4.80 -12.46 -1.89
C SER A 54 5.88 -12.42 -0.83
N GLY A 55 5.56 -11.93 0.36
CA GLY A 55 6.55 -11.65 1.39
C GLY A 55 7.45 -10.44 1.08
N ALA A 56 7.11 -9.62 0.08
CA ALA A 56 7.88 -8.43 -0.27
C ALA A 56 7.76 -7.35 0.81
N ARG A 57 8.75 -6.45 0.88
CA ARG A 57 8.73 -5.31 1.82
C ARG A 57 7.89 -4.15 1.31
N THR A 58 7.84 -3.99 -0.01
CA THR A 58 7.13 -2.87 -0.65
C THR A 58 6.36 -3.36 -1.87
N LEU A 59 5.19 -2.75 -2.09
CA LEU A 59 4.39 -2.92 -3.30
C LEU A 59 4.45 -1.63 -4.12
N ARG A 60 4.65 -1.77 -5.43
CA ARG A 60 4.54 -0.68 -6.41
C ARG A 60 3.47 -1.00 -7.44
N TRP A 61 2.51 -0.11 -7.59
CA TRP A 61 1.49 -0.19 -8.63
C TRP A 61 2.02 0.32 -9.98
N GLY A 62 1.71 -0.39 -11.05
CA GLY A 62 2.00 0.00 -12.44
C GLY A 62 0.73 0.01 -13.28
N GLY A 63 0.02 1.14 -13.28
CA GLY A 63 -1.18 1.32 -14.09
C GLY A 63 -0.90 1.45 -15.60
N PRO A 64 -1.95 1.55 -16.42
CA PRO A 64 -1.82 1.67 -17.87
C PRO A 64 -1.06 2.94 -18.26
N GLY A 65 -0.15 2.81 -19.23
CA GLY A 65 0.67 3.93 -19.73
C GLY A 65 1.76 4.45 -18.78
N MET A 66 1.87 3.90 -17.56
CA MET A 66 2.86 4.35 -16.58
C MET A 66 4.27 3.89 -16.98
N ALA A 67 5.14 4.85 -17.26
CA ALA A 67 6.55 4.56 -17.47
C ALA A 67 7.19 4.09 -16.15
N MET A 68 7.92 2.98 -16.22
CA MET A 68 8.65 2.41 -15.09
C MET A 68 10.12 2.25 -15.45
N THR A 69 11.00 2.62 -14.51
CA THR A 69 12.42 2.30 -14.61
C THR A 69 12.66 0.80 -14.42
N MET A 70 13.70 0.27 -15.05
CA MET A 70 14.07 -1.15 -15.06
C MET A 70 15.05 -1.54 -13.93
N ASP A 71 15.05 -0.78 -12.84
CA ASP A 71 15.79 -1.09 -11.62
C ASP A 71 15.28 -2.41 -10.99
N PHE A 72 16.19 -3.26 -10.52
CA PHE A 72 15.84 -4.52 -9.85
C PHE A 72 16.04 -4.41 -8.33
N ARG A 73 14.97 -4.66 -7.59
CA ARG A 73 14.93 -4.70 -6.13
C ARG A 73 14.27 -5.98 -5.64
N PRO A 74 15.02 -6.89 -5.00
CA PRO A 74 14.52 -8.20 -4.58
C PRO A 74 13.46 -8.11 -3.47
N ASP A 75 13.35 -6.96 -2.81
CA ASP A 75 12.40 -6.68 -1.73
C ASP A 75 11.12 -5.98 -2.21
N ARG A 76 10.95 -5.78 -3.52
CA ARG A 76 9.80 -5.10 -4.12
C ARG A 76 8.93 -6.05 -4.92
N LEU A 77 7.63 -5.90 -4.74
CA LEU A 77 6.61 -6.44 -5.62
C LEU A 77 6.10 -5.33 -6.53
N THR A 78 6.18 -5.50 -7.84
CA THR A 78 5.53 -4.62 -8.82
C THR A 78 4.26 -5.30 -9.33
N VAL A 79 3.11 -4.64 -9.21
CA VAL A 79 1.79 -5.14 -9.65
C VAL A 79 1.24 -4.23 -10.73
N SER A 80 0.94 -4.79 -11.89
CA SER A 80 0.35 -4.06 -13.01
C SER A 80 -1.12 -4.40 -13.20
N TYR A 81 -1.88 -3.40 -13.65
CA TYR A 81 -3.31 -3.53 -13.93
C TYR A 81 -3.70 -2.76 -15.19
N ASP A 82 -4.87 -3.08 -15.75
CA ASP A 82 -5.45 -2.43 -16.93
C ASP A 82 -6.41 -1.28 -16.60
N GLU A 83 -6.97 -0.65 -17.63
CA GLU A 83 -7.97 0.45 -17.49
C GLU A 83 -9.22 0.05 -16.68
N ALA A 84 -9.52 -1.24 -16.56
CA ALA A 84 -10.63 -1.75 -15.76
C ALA A 84 -10.24 -2.05 -14.30
N MET A 85 -9.02 -1.68 -13.89
CA MET A 85 -8.40 -2.03 -12.62
C MET A 85 -8.22 -3.55 -12.45
N THR A 86 -8.09 -4.30 -13.54
CA THR A 86 -7.86 -5.75 -13.50
C THR A 86 -6.37 -6.01 -13.47
N ILE A 87 -5.90 -6.79 -12.49
CA ILE A 87 -4.48 -7.16 -12.38
C ILE A 87 -4.10 -8.02 -13.58
N THR A 88 -3.06 -7.59 -14.30
CA THR A 88 -2.53 -8.28 -15.49
C THR A 88 -1.22 -8.99 -15.21
N SER A 89 -0.45 -8.52 -14.23
CA SER A 89 0.77 -9.21 -13.78
C SER A 89 1.19 -8.75 -12.38
N ALA A 90 1.93 -9.62 -11.70
CA ALA A 90 2.60 -9.33 -10.44
C ALA A 90 4.00 -9.96 -10.47
N ARG A 91 5.05 -9.16 -10.23
CA ARG A 91 6.43 -9.61 -10.37
C ARG A 91 7.33 -9.08 -9.26
N CYS A 92 8.27 -9.91 -8.84
CA CYS A 92 9.31 -9.53 -7.91
C CYS A 92 10.43 -8.78 -8.65
N GLY A 93 10.86 -7.64 -8.11
CA GLY A 93 11.90 -6.80 -8.70
C GLY A 93 11.62 -5.31 -8.67
#